data_AF-A0A935SK97-F1
#
_entry.id   AF-A0A935SK97-F1
#
_cell.length_a   1.000
_cell.length_b   1.000
_cell.length_c   1.000
_cell.angle_alpha   90.00
_cell.angle_beta   90.00
_cell.angle_gamma   90.00
#
_symmetry.space_group_name_H-M   'P 1'
#
loop_
_entity.id
_entity.type
_entity.pdbx_description
1 polymer ?
#
loop_
_entity_poly.entity_id
_entity_poly.type
_entity_poly.pdbx_seq_one_letter_code
_entity_poly.pdbx_strand_id
1 'polypeptide(L)'
;MKKIVFFLLISVGGKVSFAQTLKEVETFTVLKQMDKAKDAVDKFLAVEKNAATPEAWYYKGYIYNEISKDEKNAALCTADCKMESFNAFKKYLELSPDGAMLKTQSYGSLFDLYNGYFDKAANAFNAKDYDGAYQNFSNALSVGDYVTKKRI
;
A
#
# COMPACT_ATOMS: atom_id res chain seq x y z
N MET A 1 -14.91 33.52 51.40
CA MET A 1 -14.42 34.08 50.11
C MET A 1 -12.90 33.96 50.15
N LYS A 2 -12.14 33.32 49.26
CA LYS A 2 -12.35 32.76 47.92
C LYS A 2 -11.58 31.43 47.87
N LYS A 3 -12.27 30.33 47.56
CA LYS A 3 -11.65 29.04 47.25
C LYS A 3 -10.99 29.19 45.87
N ILE A 4 -9.67 29.29 45.81
CA ILE A 4 -8.95 29.21 44.54
C ILE A 4 -8.86 27.72 44.19
N VAL A 5 -9.86 27.26 43.46
CA VAL A 5 -9.85 25.94 42.81
C VAL A 5 -8.97 26.06 41.59
N PHE A 6 -7.79 25.45 41.66
CA PHE A 6 -6.85 25.37 40.56
C PHE A 6 -7.41 24.37 39.53
N PHE A 7 -8.14 24.89 38.53
CA PHE A 7 -8.55 24.11 37.38
C PHE A 7 -7.32 23.86 36.50
N LEU A 8 -6.61 22.77 36.77
CA LEU A 8 -5.62 22.20 35.86
C LEU A 8 -6.40 21.54 34.72
N LEU A 9 -6.72 22.36 33.71
CA LEU A 9 -7.14 21.89 32.39
C LEU A 9 -5.96 21.13 31.79
N ILE A 10 -5.88 19.83 32.09
CA ILE A 10 -5.04 18.90 31.34
C ILE A 10 -5.64 18.88 29.94
N SER A 11 -5.07 19.70 29.08
CA SER A 11 -5.25 19.60 27.64
C SER A 11 -4.61 18.27 27.25
N VAL A 12 -5.38 17.18 27.28
CA VAL A 12 -5.01 15.92 26.60
C VAL A 12 -5.16 16.17 25.10
N GLY A 13 -4.33 17.06 24.57
CA GLY A 13 -3.96 17.07 23.17
C GLY A 13 -2.98 15.93 23.00
N GLY A 14 -3.49 14.70 22.94
CA GLY A 14 -2.68 13.52 22.70
C GLY A 14 -1.90 13.73 21.41
N LYS A 15 -0.60 13.98 21.52
CA LYS A 15 0.31 13.88 20.38
C LYS A 15 0.34 12.40 20.04
N VAL A 16 -0.54 11.96 19.15
CA VAL A 16 -0.45 10.62 18.58
C VAL A 16 0.91 10.58 17.89
N SER A 17 1.84 9.85 18.49
CA SER A 17 3.19 9.71 17.93
C SER A 17 3.09 8.88 16.65
N PHE A 18 3.86 9.23 15.63
CA PHE A 18 3.84 8.53 14.35
C PHE A 18 4.11 7.03 14.45
N ALA A 19 4.98 6.65 15.39
CA ALA A 19 5.30 5.27 15.66
C ALA A 19 4.06 4.46 16.09
N GLN A 20 3.13 5.08 16.81
CA GLN A 20 1.89 4.43 17.23
C GLN A 20 0.96 4.17 16.04
N THR A 21 0.79 5.15 15.15
CA THR A 21 -0.09 5.01 13.97
C THR A 21 0.46 4.01 12.96
N LEU A 22 1.78 3.94 12.76
CA LEU A 22 2.36 2.94 11.85
C LEU A 22 2.23 1.52 12.41
N LYS A 23 2.32 1.36 13.75
CA LYS A 23 2.08 0.08 14.41
C LYS A 23 0.63 -0.41 14.24
N GLU A 24 -0.34 0.50 14.18
CA GLU A 24 -1.73 0.16 13.86
C GLU A 24 -1.86 -0.36 12.42
N VAL A 25 -1.20 0.27 11.46
CA VAL A 25 -1.14 -0.21 10.05
C VAL A 25 -0.60 -1.64 10.01
N GLU A 26 0.53 -1.90 10.65
CA GLU A 26 1.12 -3.23 10.74
C GLU A 26 0.16 -4.23 11.38
N THR A 27 -0.45 -3.86 12.51
CA THR A 27 -1.38 -4.73 13.25
C THR A 27 -2.57 -5.14 12.39
N PHE A 28 -3.23 -4.19 11.73
CA PHE A 28 -4.37 -4.49 10.86
C PHE A 28 -3.96 -5.32 9.64
N THR A 29 -2.76 -5.09 9.11
CA THR A 29 -2.20 -5.88 8.01
C THR A 29 -2.00 -7.34 8.42
N VAL A 30 -1.35 -7.59 9.57
CA VAL A 30 -1.10 -8.94 10.10
C VAL A 30 -2.41 -9.66 10.42
N LEU A 31 -3.39 -8.95 10.99
CA LEU A 31 -4.73 -9.48 11.28
C LEU A 31 -5.62 -9.65 10.04
N LYS A 32 -5.10 -9.33 8.85
CA LYS A 32 -5.83 -9.37 7.57
C LYS A 32 -7.12 -8.52 7.54
N GLN A 33 -7.19 -7.49 8.37
CA GLN A 33 -8.29 -6.52 8.38
C GLN A 33 -8.03 -5.46 7.32
N MET A 34 -8.19 -5.84 6.04
CA MET A 34 -7.76 -5.05 4.88
C MET A 34 -8.48 -3.69 4.76
N ASP A 35 -9.74 -3.63 5.18
CA ASP A 35 -10.52 -2.39 5.27
C ASP A 35 -9.85 -1.37 6.20
N LYS A 36 -9.53 -1.81 7.43
CA LYS A 36 -8.87 -0.98 8.45
C LYS A 36 -7.42 -0.70 8.12
N ALA A 37 -6.70 -1.68 7.56
CA ALA A 37 -5.32 -1.50 7.14
C ALA A 37 -5.21 -0.43 6.06
N LYS A 38 -6.10 -0.47 5.06
CA LYS A 38 -6.18 0.54 4.00
C LYS A 38 -6.47 1.92 4.57
N ASP A 39 -7.51 2.05 5.38
CA ASP A 39 -7.89 3.32 6.00
C ASP A 39 -6.76 3.90 6.86
N ALA A 40 -6.11 3.05 7.67
CA ALA A 40 -4.99 3.46 8.52
C ALA A 40 -3.78 3.93 7.70
N VAL A 41 -3.38 3.19 6.66
CA VAL A 41 -2.19 3.55 5.87
C VAL A 41 -2.43 4.79 5.02
N ASP A 42 -3.64 4.96 4.47
CA ASP A 42 -3.99 6.14 3.69
C ASP A 42 -4.05 7.39 4.59
N LYS A 43 -4.66 7.29 5.78
CA LYS A 43 -4.65 8.38 6.76
C LYS A 43 -3.23 8.72 7.22
N PHE A 44 -2.39 7.72 7.43
CA PHE A 44 -0.99 7.94 7.80
C PHE A 44 -0.25 8.72 6.72
N LEU A 45 -0.36 8.29 5.45
CA LEU A 45 0.33 8.91 4.32
C LEU A 45 -0.30 10.23 3.84
N ALA A 46 -1.54 10.53 4.23
CA ALA A 46 -2.17 11.83 3.98
C ALA A 46 -1.50 12.99 4.74
N VAL A 47 -0.72 12.68 5.78
CA VAL A 47 0.08 13.68 6.49
C VAL A 47 1.43 13.83 5.78
N GLU A 48 1.69 14.99 5.18
CA GLU A 48 2.86 15.22 4.31
C GLU A 48 4.20 14.76 4.90
N LYS A 49 4.46 15.05 6.17
CA LYS A 49 5.71 14.64 6.86
C LYS A 49 5.90 13.12 6.95
N ASN A 50 4.83 12.35 6.87
CA ASN A 50 4.86 10.88 6.91
C ASN A 50 5.21 10.26 5.56
N ALA A 51 5.11 11.03 4.46
CA ALA A 51 5.52 10.56 3.14
C ALA A 51 7.03 10.26 3.07
N ALA A 52 7.82 10.71 4.05
CA ALA A 52 9.23 10.37 4.19
C ALA A 52 9.48 9.02 4.89
N THR A 53 8.46 8.35 5.42
CA THR A 53 8.57 7.06 6.12
C THR A 53 8.50 5.90 5.12
N PRO A 54 9.62 5.21 4.81
CA PRO A 54 9.62 4.16 3.79
C PRO A 54 8.66 3.01 4.09
N GLU A 55 8.58 2.58 5.35
CA GLU A 55 7.78 1.44 5.79
C GLU A 55 6.29 1.66 5.50
N ALA A 56 5.80 2.89 5.60
CA ALA A 56 4.42 3.21 5.28
C ALA A 56 4.10 2.96 3.80
N TRP A 57 5.04 3.25 2.90
CA TRP A 57 4.91 2.95 1.47
C TRP A 57 5.00 1.45 1.18
N TYR A 58 5.84 0.71 1.92
CA TYR A 58 5.84 -0.75 1.85
C TYR A 58 4.48 -1.33 2.24
N TYR A 59 3.93 -0.93 3.39
CA TYR A 59 2.62 -1.41 3.84
C TYR A 59 1.52 -1.01 2.86
N LYS A 60 1.53 0.23 2.34
CA LYS A 60 0.57 0.63 1.30
C LYS A 60 0.66 -0.29 0.09
N GLY A 61 1.87 -0.56 -0.40
CA GLY A 61 2.10 -1.51 -1.50
C GLY A 61 1.51 -2.88 -1.21
N TYR A 62 1.84 -3.45 -0.05
CA TYR A 62 1.40 -4.78 0.35
C TYR A 62 -0.12 -4.85 0.50
N ILE A 63 -0.73 -3.94 1.27
CA ILE A 63 -2.18 -3.90 1.54
C ILE A 63 -2.96 -3.79 0.22
N TYR A 64 -2.55 -2.89 -0.67
CA TYR A 64 -3.25 -2.71 -1.94
C TYR A 64 -3.07 -3.91 -2.88
N ASN A 65 -1.93 -4.61 -2.84
CA ASN A 65 -1.76 -5.87 -3.58
C ASN A 65 -2.72 -6.94 -3.04
N GLU A 66 -2.80 -7.12 -1.71
CA GLU A 66 -3.71 -8.08 -1.09
C GLU A 66 -5.18 -7.78 -1.42
N ILE A 67 -5.59 -6.50 -1.34
CA ILE A 67 -6.94 -6.07 -1.75
C ILE A 67 -7.21 -6.42 -3.22
N SER A 68 -6.23 -6.22 -4.09
CA SER A 68 -6.40 -6.47 -5.53
C SER A 68 -6.56 -7.95 -5.91
N LYS A 69 -6.27 -8.87 -4.99
CA LYS A 69 -6.27 -10.33 -5.21
C LYS A 69 -7.51 -11.02 -4.65
N ASP A 70 -8.25 -10.36 -3.76
CA ASP A 70 -9.41 -10.96 -3.09
C ASP A 70 -10.69 -10.24 -3.52
N GLU A 71 -11.58 -10.98 -4.19
CA GLU A 71 -12.89 -10.46 -4.62
C GLU A 71 -13.73 -9.93 -3.45
N LYS A 72 -13.55 -10.47 -2.23
CA LYS A 72 -14.24 -9.96 -1.03
C LYS A 72 -13.87 -8.51 -0.72
N ASN A 73 -12.70 -8.08 -1.17
CA ASN A 73 -12.19 -6.73 -0.98
C ASN A 73 -12.43 -5.84 -2.20
N ALA A 74 -13.15 -6.29 -3.24
CA ALA A 74 -13.37 -5.52 -4.45
C ALA A 74 -13.96 -4.12 -4.18
N ALA A 75 -14.86 -4.00 -3.19
CA ALA A 75 -15.44 -2.73 -2.77
C ALA A 75 -14.43 -1.74 -2.14
N LEU A 76 -13.29 -2.22 -1.65
CA LEU A 76 -12.21 -1.37 -1.13
C LEU A 76 -11.37 -0.78 -2.26
N CYS A 77 -11.53 -1.27 -3.48
CA CYS A 77 -10.77 -0.86 -4.64
C CYS A 77 -11.61 0.05 -5.54
N THR A 78 -11.47 1.36 -5.36
CA THR A 78 -12.23 2.36 -6.15
C THR A 78 -11.59 2.69 -7.49
N ALA A 79 -10.36 2.25 -7.72
CA ALA A 79 -9.57 2.46 -8.93
C ALA A 79 -8.73 1.20 -9.23
N ASP A 80 -7.52 1.35 -9.78
CA ASP A 80 -6.61 0.22 -10.00
C ASP A 80 -5.67 0.01 -8.80
N CYS A 81 -6.09 -0.83 -7.85
CA CYS A 81 -5.27 -1.13 -6.66
C CYS A 81 -3.95 -1.83 -6.99
N LYS A 82 -3.85 -2.53 -8.13
CA LYS A 82 -2.56 -3.10 -8.55
C LYS A 82 -1.58 -1.98 -8.91
N MET A 83 -2.05 -0.94 -9.59
CA MET A 83 -1.20 0.20 -9.97
C MET A 83 -0.85 1.06 -8.75
N GLU A 84 -1.81 1.28 -7.84
CA GLU A 84 -1.53 1.96 -6.57
C GLU A 84 -0.51 1.21 -5.72
N SER A 85 -0.64 -0.12 -5.65
CA SER A 85 0.34 -0.98 -4.99
C SER A 85 1.73 -0.85 -5.61
N PHE A 86 1.82 -0.94 -6.94
CA PHE A 86 3.07 -0.81 -7.66
C PHE A 86 3.75 0.55 -7.42
N ASN A 87 2.99 1.63 -7.50
CA ASN A 87 3.49 2.98 -7.26
C ASN A 87 3.99 3.15 -5.81
N ALA A 88 3.30 2.55 -4.84
CA ALA A 88 3.75 2.56 -3.45
C ALA A 88 5.05 1.77 -3.27
N PHE A 89 5.22 0.60 -3.90
CA PHE A 89 6.49 -0.13 -3.86
C PHE A 89 7.63 0.61 -4.57
N LYS A 90 7.36 1.32 -5.67
CA LYS A 90 8.35 2.21 -6.29
C LYS A 90 8.80 3.28 -5.31
N LYS A 91 7.85 3.93 -4.62
CA LYS A 91 8.16 4.95 -3.62
C LYS A 91 8.94 4.39 -2.42
N TYR A 92 8.60 3.19 -1.96
CA TYR A 92 9.37 2.49 -0.94
C TYR A 92 10.83 2.28 -1.37
N LEU A 93 11.06 1.77 -2.59
CA LEU A 93 12.40 1.51 -3.12
C LEU A 93 13.17 2.79 -3.52
N GLU A 94 12.50 3.94 -3.62
CA GLU A 94 13.16 5.25 -3.71
C GLU A 94 13.71 5.69 -2.35
N LEU A 95 12.95 5.48 -1.28
CA LEU A 95 13.31 5.92 0.08
C LEU A 95 14.19 4.91 0.83
N SER A 96 14.05 3.62 0.54
CA SER A 96 14.81 2.50 1.10
C SER A 96 15.35 1.62 -0.04
N PRO A 97 16.44 2.02 -0.69
CA PRO A 97 16.96 1.33 -1.87
C PRO A 97 17.41 -0.12 -1.63
N ASP A 98 17.71 -0.47 -0.38
CA ASP A 98 18.03 -1.85 0.01
C ASP A 98 16.82 -2.79 -0.09
N GLY A 99 15.59 -2.26 -0.03
CA GLY A 99 14.34 -2.99 -0.20
C GLY A 99 14.15 -4.14 0.79
N ALA A 100 14.66 -4.03 2.02
CA ALA A 100 14.73 -5.14 2.98
C ALA A 100 13.40 -5.88 3.16
N MET A 101 12.27 -5.17 3.29
CA MET A 101 10.96 -5.78 3.50
C MET A 101 10.46 -6.54 2.26
N LEU A 102 10.74 -6.02 1.06
CA LEU A 102 10.46 -6.74 -0.18
C LEU A 102 11.35 -7.97 -0.32
N LYS A 103 12.62 -7.89 0.08
CA LYS A 103 13.54 -9.05 0.08
C LYS A 103 13.09 -10.16 1.02
N THR A 104 12.54 -9.82 2.20
CA THR A 104 12.04 -10.82 3.16
C THR A 104 10.94 -11.71 2.58
N GLN A 105 10.13 -11.18 1.66
CA GLN A 105 9.12 -11.97 0.94
C GLN A 105 9.60 -12.42 -0.46
N SER A 106 10.91 -12.41 -0.73
CA SER A 106 11.49 -12.73 -2.04
C SER A 106 10.85 -11.96 -3.20
N TYR A 107 10.51 -10.69 -2.95
CA TYR A 107 9.82 -9.79 -3.86
C TYR A 107 8.46 -10.29 -4.37
N GLY A 108 7.85 -11.24 -3.66
CA GLY A 108 6.60 -11.90 -4.06
C GLY A 108 5.50 -10.92 -4.49
N SER A 109 5.30 -9.81 -3.76
CA SER A 109 4.28 -8.82 -4.16
C SER A 109 4.53 -8.17 -5.52
N LEU A 110 5.78 -7.95 -5.95
CA LEU A 110 6.06 -7.39 -7.28
C LEU A 110 5.77 -8.42 -8.38
N PHE A 111 6.10 -9.70 -8.15
CA PHE A 111 5.76 -10.77 -9.07
C PHE A 111 4.25 -11.04 -9.13
N ASP A 112 3.55 -10.94 -8.01
CA ASP A 112 2.08 -11.00 -7.94
C ASP A 112 1.42 -9.92 -8.80
N LEU A 113 1.97 -8.69 -8.80
CA LEU A 113 1.46 -7.60 -9.61
C LEU A 113 1.69 -7.86 -11.11
N TYR A 114 2.89 -8.29 -11.48
CA TYR A 114 3.22 -8.67 -12.85
C TYR A 114 2.26 -9.77 -13.36
N ASN A 115 2.18 -10.88 -12.63
CA ASN A 115 1.33 -12.01 -13.00
C ASN A 115 -0.15 -11.62 -13.00
N GLY A 116 -0.60 -10.86 -12.00
CA GLY A 116 -2.00 -10.43 -11.92
C GLY A 116 -2.42 -9.51 -13.08
N TYR A 117 -1.52 -8.68 -13.62
CA TYR A 117 -1.80 -7.94 -14.84
C TYR A 117 -1.74 -8.83 -16.08
N PHE A 118 -0.79 -9.76 -16.15
CA PHE A 118 -0.69 -10.72 -17.25
C PHE A 118 -1.96 -11.57 -17.36
N ASP A 119 -2.48 -12.09 -16.25
CA ASP A 119 -3.71 -12.88 -16.21
C ASP A 119 -4.93 -12.05 -16.63
N LYS A 120 -5.04 -10.80 -16.16
CA LYS A 120 -6.08 -9.87 -16.62
C LYS A 120 -6.00 -9.62 -18.13
N ALA A 121 -4.80 -9.46 -18.66
CA ALA A 121 -4.58 -9.25 -20.08
C ALA A 121 -4.96 -10.47 -20.92
N ALA A 122 -4.55 -11.67 -20.49
CA ALA A 122 -4.90 -12.93 -21.15
C ALA A 122 -6.42 -13.17 -21.14
N ASN A 123 -7.09 -12.88 -20.02
CA ASN A 123 -8.53 -12.99 -19.91
C ASN A 123 -9.26 -12.00 -20.84
N ALA A 124 -8.82 -10.74 -20.88
CA ALA A 124 -9.37 -9.74 -21.80
C ALA A 124 -9.16 -10.14 -23.27
N PHE A 125 -7.97 -10.66 -23.61
CA PHE A 125 -7.66 -11.12 -24.95
C PHE A 125 -8.56 -12.28 -25.39
N ASN A 126 -8.75 -13.28 -24.51
CA ASN A 126 -9.66 -14.40 -24.74
C ASN A 126 -11.11 -13.95 -24.89
N ALA A 127 -11.50 -12.90 -24.15
CA ALA A 127 -12.81 -12.25 -24.28
C ALA A 127 -12.93 -11.31 -25.52
N LYS A 128 -11.86 -11.20 -26.34
CA LYS A 128 -11.75 -10.29 -27.49
C LYS A 128 -11.83 -8.81 -27.13
N ASP A 129 -11.63 -8.46 -25.86
CA ASP A 129 -11.39 -7.10 -25.40
C ASP A 129 -9.92 -6.76 -25.61
N TYR A 130 -9.57 -6.40 -26.85
CA TYR A 130 -8.19 -6.13 -27.24
C TYR A 130 -7.61 -4.86 -26.61
N ASP A 131 -8.46 -3.85 -26.37
CA ASP A 131 -8.04 -2.62 -25.70
C ASP A 131 -7.70 -2.91 -24.23
N GLY A 132 -8.56 -3.65 -23.53
CA GLY A 132 -8.31 -4.12 -22.17
C GLY A 132 -7.08 -5.03 -22.10
N ALA A 133 -6.90 -5.93 -23.08
CA ALA A 133 -5.70 -6.77 -23.15
C ALA A 133 -4.43 -5.95 -23.31
N TYR A 134 -4.42 -5.00 -24.27
CA TYR A 134 -3.28 -4.11 -24.52
C TYR A 134 -2.91 -3.30 -23.27
N GLN A 135 -3.91 -2.72 -22.60
CA GLN A 135 -3.68 -1.94 -21.39
C GLN A 135 -3.07 -2.79 -20.28
N ASN A 136 -3.62 -4.00 -20.04
CA ASN A 136 -3.12 -4.86 -18.96
C ASN A 136 -1.74 -5.46 -19.30
N PHE A 137 -1.45 -5.82 -20.56
CA PHE A 137 -0.09 -6.22 -20.96
C PHE A 137 0.91 -5.08 -20.79
N SER A 138 0.52 -3.84 -21.11
CA SER A 138 1.37 -2.65 -20.90
C SER A 138 1.67 -2.41 -19.42
N ASN A 139 0.69 -2.64 -18.54
CA ASN A 139 0.89 -2.58 -17.09
C ASN A 139 1.81 -3.71 -16.59
N ALA A 140 1.62 -4.95 -17.06
CA ALA A 140 2.52 -6.07 -16.74
C ALA A 140 3.95 -5.75 -17.16
N LEU A 141 4.16 -5.24 -18.38
CA LEU A 141 5.47 -4.83 -18.88
C LEU A 141 6.08 -3.73 -18.00
N SER A 142 5.29 -2.74 -17.57
CA SER A 142 5.76 -1.68 -16.68
C SER A 142 6.30 -2.21 -15.35
N VAL A 143 5.66 -3.23 -14.78
CA VAL A 143 6.15 -3.91 -13.57
C VAL A 143 7.41 -4.73 -13.87
N GLY A 144 7.39 -5.53 -14.93
CA GLY A 144 8.52 -6.38 -15.33
C GLY A 144 9.79 -5.61 -15.67
N ASP A 145 9.66 -4.50 -16.40
CA ASP A 145 10.77 -3.60 -16.75
C ASP A 145 11.38 -2.99 -15.48
N TYR A 146 10.55 -2.59 -14.53
CA TYR A 146 11.02 -2.03 -13.27
C TYR A 146 11.79 -3.06 -12.43
N VAL A 147 11.24 -4.27 -12.29
CA VAL A 147 11.89 -5.40 -11.60
C VAL A 147 13.26 -5.70 -12.23
N THR A 148 13.29 -5.84 -13.56
CA THR A 148 14.53 -6.08 -14.32
C THR A 148 15.55 -4.96 -14.12
N LYS A 149 15.11 -3.69 -14.24
CA LYS A 149 15.98 -2.51 -14.05
C LYS A 149 16.56 -2.44 -12.63
N LYS A 150 15.80 -2.85 -11.63
CA LYS A 150 16.22 -2.89 -10.21
C LYS A 150 17.02 -4.15 -9.86
N ARG A 151 17.19 -5.10 -10.80
CA ARG A 151 17.87 -6.39 -10.60
C ARG A 151 17.23 -7.19 -9.46
N ILE A 152 15.90 -7.20 -9.46
CA ILE A 152 15.04 -7.95 -8.55
C ILE A 152 14.74 -9.32 -9.14
#